data_AF-A0A926N5Z7-F1
#
_entry.id   AF-A0A926N5Z7-F1
#
_cell.length_a   1.000
_cell.length_b   1.000
_cell.length_c   1.000
_cell.angle_alpha   90.00
_cell.angle_beta   90.00
_cell.angle_gamma   90.00
#
_symmetry.space_group_name_H-M   'P 1'
#
loop_
_entity.id
_entity.type
_entity.pdbx_description
1 polymer ?
#
loop_
_entity_poly.entity_id
_entity_poly.type
_entity_poly.pdbx_seq_one_letter_code
_entity_poly.pdbx_strand_id
1 'polypeptide(L)'
;MHKIKKLSTVVYAISIFIGGFLAYFVRSSDGTDGLGRQLYDSPGLMKAVWGEEYWAGFAWFAFDMIYFWGGILFFVYVVWRDK
;
A
#
# COMPACT_ATOMS: atom_id res chain seq x y z
N MET A 1 -24.86 -6.91 11.06
CA MET A 1 -23.83 -7.31 10.08
C MET A 1 -23.47 -6.21 9.07
N HIS A 2 -24.44 -5.55 8.43
CA HIS A 2 -24.18 -4.53 7.39
C HIS A 2 -23.33 -3.33 7.89
N LYS A 3 -23.61 -2.82 9.10
CA LYS A 3 -22.81 -1.74 9.73
C LYS A 3 -21.35 -2.13 9.98
N ILE A 4 -21.10 -3.39 10.34
CA ILE A 4 -19.75 -3.91 10.62
C ILE A 4 -18.95 -4.00 9.32
N LYS A 5 -19.54 -4.57 8.26
CA LYS A 5 -18.91 -4.61 6.92
C LYS A 5 -18.52 -3.22 6.43
N LYS A 6 -19.44 -2.24 6.55
CA LYS A 6 -19.19 -0.86 6.15
C LYS A 6 -18.05 -0.23 6.94
N LEU A 7 -18.05 -0.40 8.27
CA LEU A 7 -16.98 0.10 9.12
C LEU A 7 -15.62 -0.52 8.75
N SER A 8 -15.55 -1.85 8.60
CA SER A 8 -14.31 -2.54 8.20
C SER A 8 -13.80 -2.04 6.85
N THR A 9 -14.70 -1.81 5.89
CA THR A 9 -14.35 -1.28 4.57
C THR A 9 -13.78 0.13 4.64
N VAL A 10 -14.39 1.02 5.44
CA VAL A 10 -13.91 2.39 5.64
C VAL A 10 -12.54 2.40 6.33
N VAL A 11 -12.38 1.63 7.42
CA VAL A 11 -11.10 1.54 8.13
C VAL A 11 -10.00 1.03 7.21
N TYR A 12 -10.32 0.04 6.40
CA TYR A 12 -9.38 -0.55 5.46
C TYR A 12 -9.02 0.40 4.30
N ALA A 13 -9.97 1.19 3.79
CA ALA A 13 -9.69 2.22 2.78
C ALA A 13 -8.77 3.32 3.35
N ILE A 14 -9.01 3.72 4.60
CA ILE A 14 -8.16 4.70 5.30
C ILE A 14 -6.74 4.13 5.49
N SER A 15 -6.60 2.86 5.89
CA SER A 15 -5.28 2.25 6.08
C SER A 15 -4.50 2.12 4.78
N ILE A 16 -5.14 1.78 3.66
CA ILE A 16 -4.49 1.82 2.34
C ILE A 16 -4.04 3.23 2.01
N PHE A 17 -4.90 4.24 2.19
CA PHE A 17 -4.59 5.61 1.83
C PHE A 17 -3.41 6.17 2.65
N ILE A 18 -3.48 6.05 3.98
CA ILE A 18 -2.43 6.54 4.88
C ILE A 18 -1.16 5.71 4.72
N GLY A 19 -1.28 4.38 4.70
CA GLY A 19 -0.15 3.48 4.57
C GLY A 19 0.59 3.68 3.24
N GLY A 20 -0.14 3.75 2.13
CA GLY A 20 0.42 4.03 0.82
C GLY A 20 1.06 5.42 0.75
N PHE A 21 0.44 6.43 1.34
CA PHE A 21 1.03 7.77 1.39
C PHE A 21 2.38 7.76 2.14
N LEU A 22 2.42 7.17 3.33
CA LEU A 22 3.65 7.07 4.13
C LEU A 22 4.73 6.22 3.45
N ALA A 23 4.34 5.14 2.79
CA ALA A 23 5.22 4.20 2.11
C ALA A 23 5.92 4.78 0.87
N TYR A 24 5.21 5.59 0.08
CA TYR A 24 5.67 6.00 -1.26
C TYR A 24 5.93 7.50 -1.39
N PHE A 25 5.37 8.35 -0.52
CA PHE A 25 5.49 9.81 -0.65
C PHE A 25 6.25 10.47 0.51
N VAL A 26 6.42 9.78 1.63
CA VAL A 26 7.15 10.30 2.78
C VAL A 26 8.51 9.63 2.85
N ARG A 27 9.56 10.44 2.89
CA ARG A 27 10.94 10.00 3.05
C ARG A 27 11.63 10.83 4.11
N SER A 28 12.30 10.16 5.04
CA SER A 28 13.14 10.76 6.06
C SER A 28 14.56 10.96 5.54
N SER A 29 15.28 11.91 6.14
CA SER A 29 16.68 12.19 5.82
C SER A 29 17.64 11.06 6.20
N ASP A 30 17.21 10.13 7.05
CA ASP A 30 17.96 8.94 7.46
C ASP A 30 17.87 7.77 6.45
N GLY A 31 17.16 7.95 5.34
CA GLY A 31 17.00 6.92 4.32
C GLY A 31 15.88 5.91 4.61
N THR A 32 14.92 6.26 5.46
CA THR A 32 13.68 5.49 5.66
C THR A 32 12.47 6.16 5.01
N ASP A 33 11.41 5.40 4.77
CA ASP A 33 10.11 5.95 4.40
C ASP A 33 9.28 6.37 5.63
N GLY A 34 8.08 6.91 5.41
CA GLY A 34 7.16 7.33 6.48
C GLY A 34 6.62 6.20 7.36
N LEU A 35 6.89 4.94 7.02
CA LEU A 35 6.59 3.77 7.84
C LEU A 35 7.81 3.26 8.62
N GLY A 36 8.96 3.92 8.47
CA GLY A 36 10.23 3.53 9.09
C GLY A 36 10.92 2.36 8.39
N ARG A 37 10.56 2.05 7.14
CA ARG A 37 11.19 0.98 6.36
C ARG A 37 12.46 1.52 5.70
N GLN A 38 13.55 0.77 5.79
CA GLN A 38 14.82 1.13 5.16
C GLN A 38 14.65 1.17 3.63
N LEU A 39 15.06 2.27 3.00
CA LEU A 39 15.08 2.40 1.55
C LEU A 39 16.44 1.99 0.99
N TYR A 40 16.41 1.24 -0.09
CA TYR A 40 17.57 0.80 -0.85
C TYR A 40 17.49 1.33 -2.26
N ASP A 41 18.62 1.32 -2.97
CA ASP A 41 18.65 1.61 -4.39
C ASP A 41 17.74 0.63 -5.14
N SER A 42 16.83 1.18 -5.96
CA SER A 42 15.93 0.35 -6.74
C SER A 42 16.69 -0.41 -7.83
N PRO A 43 16.35 -1.70 -8.07
CA PRO A 43 16.91 -2.43 -9.20
C PRO A 43 16.47 -1.78 -10.51
N GLY A 44 17.26 -1.95 -11.58
CA GLY A 44 17.01 -1.28 -12.88
C GLY A 44 15.61 -1.51 -13.44
N LEU A 45 15.00 -2.67 -13.19
CA LEU A 45 13.63 -2.97 -13.60
C LEU A 45 12.59 -2.12 -12.83
N MET A 46 12.77 -1.90 -11.53
CA MET A 46 11.89 -1.04 -10.74
C MET A 46 12.03 0.43 -11.15
N LYS A 47 13.27 0.88 -11.43
CA LYS A 47 13.53 2.22 -11.97
C LYS A 47 12.82 2.41 -13.32
N ALA A 48 12.88 1.42 -14.21
CA ALA A 48 12.31 1.52 -15.56
C ALA A 48 10.78 1.49 -15.59
N VAL A 49 10.13 0.68 -14.75
CA VAL A 49 8.67 0.47 -14.81
C VAL A 49 7.92 1.37 -13.81
N TRP A 50 8.49 1.64 -12.64
CA TRP A 50 7.84 2.43 -11.57
C TRP A 50 8.45 3.82 -11.38
N GLY A 51 9.59 4.14 -12.02
CA GLY A 51 10.25 5.44 -11.85
C GLY A 51 10.84 5.67 -10.46
N GLU A 52 10.88 4.64 -9.61
CA GLU A 52 11.33 4.73 -8.22
C GLU A 52 12.85 4.59 -8.15
N GLU A 53 13.55 5.65 -7.74
CA GLU A 53 15.00 5.58 -7.52
C GLU A 53 15.36 4.78 -6.27
N TYR A 54 14.50 4.86 -5.25
CA TYR A 54 14.69 4.21 -3.95
C TYR A 54 13.42 3.47 -3.55
N TRP A 55 13.56 2.30 -2.94
CA TRP A 55 12.42 1.49 -2.51
C TRP A 55 12.72 0.69 -1.26
N ALA A 56 11.67 0.26 -0.55
CA ALA A 56 11.81 -0.55 0.67
C ALA A 56 12.28 -1.99 0.41
N GLY A 57 12.52 -2.38 -0.86
CA GLY A 57 12.89 -3.74 -1.24
C GLY A 57 11.70 -4.59 -1.67
N PHE A 58 12.00 -5.73 -2.30
CA PHE A 58 10.98 -6.58 -2.95
C PHE A 58 9.94 -7.14 -1.96
N ALA A 59 10.36 -7.52 -0.75
CA ALA A 59 9.44 -8.08 0.23
C ALA A 59 8.34 -7.08 0.62
N TRP A 60 8.74 -5.83 0.88
CA TRP A 60 7.80 -4.75 1.20
C TRP A 60 6.96 -4.35 -0.01
N PHE A 61 7.56 -4.28 -1.20
CA PHE A 61 6.82 -4.04 -2.43
C PHE A 61 5.75 -5.11 -2.67
N ALA A 62 6.10 -6.40 -2.57
CA ALA A 62 5.15 -7.50 -2.75
C ALA A 62 4.04 -7.45 -1.70
N PHE A 63 4.38 -7.15 -0.43
CA PHE A 63 3.38 -6.93 0.61
C PHE A 63 2.42 -5.80 0.27
N ASP A 64 2.94 -4.64 -0.15
CA ASP A 64 2.14 -3.47 -0.51
C ASP A 64 1.22 -3.78 -1.71
N MET A 65 1.71 -4.51 -2.71
CA MET A 65 0.90 -4.95 -3.85
C MET A 65 -0.22 -5.91 -3.42
N ILE A 66 0.09 -6.92 -2.62
CA ILE A 66 -0.92 -7.87 -2.11
C ILE A 66 -1.95 -7.15 -1.26
N TYR A 67 -1.49 -6.25 -0.38
CA TYR A 67 -2.36 -5.48 0.49
C TYR A 67 -3.26 -4.56 -0.32
N PHE A 68 -2.72 -3.78 -1.26
CA PHE A 68 -3.49 -2.87 -2.10
C PHE A 68 -4.52 -3.61 -2.98
N TRP A 69 -4.07 -4.59 -3.77
CA TRP A 69 -4.94 -5.32 -4.69
C TRP A 69 -5.94 -6.23 -3.97
N GLY A 70 -5.51 -6.91 -2.91
CA GLY A 70 -6.40 -7.67 -2.03
C GLY A 70 -7.48 -6.78 -1.41
N GLY A 71 -7.11 -5.55 -1.11
CA GLY A 71 -8.01 -4.50 -0.67
C GLY A 71 -9.07 -4.09 -1.66
N ILE A 72 -8.68 -3.86 -2.91
CA ILE A 72 -9.60 -3.56 -4.00
C ILE A 72 -10.58 -4.73 -4.19
N LEU A 73 -10.09 -5.97 -4.19
CA LEU A 73 -10.93 -7.17 -4.31
C LEU A 73 -11.93 -7.29 -3.15
N PHE A 74 -11.47 -7.01 -1.92
CA PHE A 74 -12.36 -6.98 -0.76
C PHE A 74 -13.44 -5.90 -0.90
N PHE A 75 -13.07 -4.70 -1.32
CA PHE A 75 -14.02 -3.60 -1.56
C PHE A 75 -15.07 -3.98 -2.61
N VAL A 76 -14.63 -4.50 -3.75
CA VAL A 76 -15.51 -4.98 -4.82
C VAL A 76 -16.44 -6.08 -4.31
N TYR A 77 -15.92 -7.06 -3.57
CA TYR A 77 -16.73 -8.13 -3.00
C TYR A 77 -17.80 -7.61 -2.04
N VAL A 78 -17.45 -6.69 -1.13
CA VAL A 78 -18.41 -6.10 -0.19
C VAL A 78 -19.49 -5.31 -0.95
N VAL A 79 -19.10 -4.47 -1.90
CA VAL A 79 -20.04 -3.66 -2.69
C VAL A 79 -20.95 -4.53 -3.57
N TRP A 80 -20.41 -5.58 -4.18
CA TRP A 80 -21.17 -6.44 -5.10
C TRP A 80 -22.13 -7.37 -4.37
N ARG A 81 -21.76 -7.86 -3.18
CA ARG A 81 -22.60 -8.78 -2.38
C ARG A 81 -23.70 -8.10 -1.56
N ASP A 82 -23.66 -6.78 -1.49
CA ASP A 82 -24.69 -5.95 -0.84
C ASP A 82 -25.65 -5.30 -1.86
N LYS A 83 -25.51 -5.60 -3.17
CA LYS A 83 -26.53 -5.38 -4.22
C LYS A 83 -27.48 -6.55 -4.29
#